data_AF-A0A2M7G4Q8-F1
#
_entry.id   AF-A0A2M7G4Q8-F1
#
_cell.length_a   1.000
_cell.length_b   1.000
_cell.length_c   1.000
_cell.angle_alpha   90.00
_cell.angle_beta   90.00
_cell.angle_gamma   90.00
#
_symmetry.space_group_name_H-M   'P 1'
#
loop_
_entity.id
_entity.type
_entity.pdbx_description
1 polymer ?
#
loop_
_entity_poly.entity_id
_entity_poly.type
_entity_poly.pdbx_seq_one_letter_code
_entity_poly.pdbx_strand_id
1 'polypeptide(L)'
;MLGLKQRLMFKFVPESSKPLEEYGEDPDDCYVLACQLLDEIQAGGFENKAGLLEVHRLLQTALRKIPHEARFLIEMARLLYLLGDSGSAKVYLKQILDQDPEHAEAQELFQYIEYETSLSEDERWARDLERFSALRFPKSQTEYDAFYERVLRFTQEQVRYLLQSEINHTLTLDEENSELQSILYQQTLAVKAQIEESLDVLEAEFETSEIRLQMRPLEQLQERLFKALHYNGAFQILQDGCEALQEEALQLLKQMNQLSEEEREATLNQLMEDCDALADDLDDIELETGSNLIMQEYERLLKLVQHLVDVFDEVQ
;
A
#
# COMPACT_ATOMS: atom_id res chain seq x y z
N MET A 1 14.51 -3.67 -3.77
CA MET A 1 15.61 -2.87 -3.17
C MET A 1 15.13 -1.96 -2.04
N LEU A 2 13.85 -2.02 -1.61
CA LEU A 2 13.30 -1.12 -0.58
C LEU A 2 13.51 -1.57 0.89
N GLY A 3 13.93 -2.82 1.14
CA GLY A 3 14.23 -3.32 2.49
C GLY A 3 15.60 -2.98 3.10
N LEU A 4 16.53 -2.36 2.36
CA LEU A 4 17.85 -1.96 2.90
C LEU A 4 17.82 -0.62 3.66
N LYS A 5 16.75 0.18 3.50
CA LYS A 5 16.67 1.55 4.06
C LYS A 5 16.45 1.64 5.57
N GLN A 6 15.94 0.62 6.26
CA GLN A 6 15.53 0.74 7.67
C GLN A 6 16.51 0.22 8.74
N ARG A 7 17.75 -0.15 8.40
CA ARG A 7 18.70 -0.74 9.39
C ARG A 7 20.11 -0.16 9.45
N LEU A 8 20.38 1.01 8.86
CA LEU A 8 21.74 1.57 8.78
C LEU A 8 22.11 2.62 9.85
N MET A 9 21.48 2.61 11.04
CA MET A 9 21.89 3.43 12.20
C MET A 9 22.49 2.62 13.36
N PHE A 10 23.45 1.73 13.09
CA PHE A 10 24.29 1.17 14.15
C PHE A 10 25.77 1.30 13.80
N LYS A 11 26.52 1.94 14.70
CA LYS A 11 27.99 1.94 14.71
C LYS A 11 28.46 0.52 15.02
N PHE A 12 28.66 -0.29 13.97
CA PHE A 12 29.32 -1.58 14.12
C PHE A 12 30.82 -1.41 13.90
N VAL A 13 31.62 -1.90 14.85
CA VAL A 13 33.07 -1.97 14.74
C VAL A 13 33.39 -3.38 14.26
N PRO A 14 33.99 -3.58 13.08
CA PRO A 14 34.25 -4.93 12.57
C PRO A 14 35.38 -5.57 13.37
N GLU A 15 35.07 -6.63 14.11
CA GLU A 15 36.06 -7.57 14.63
C GLU A 15 36.38 -8.57 13.50
N SER A 16 37.65 -8.63 13.08
CA SER A 16 38.24 -9.54 12.07
C SER A 16 38.35 -9.09 10.59
N SER A 17 38.57 -7.80 10.31
CA SER A 17 39.18 -7.43 9.03
C SER A 17 40.65 -7.87 8.99
N LYS A 18 41.05 -8.68 7.99
CA LYS A 18 42.48 -8.90 7.72
C LYS A 18 43.19 -7.53 7.60
N PRO A 19 44.40 -7.36 8.17
CA PRO A 19 45.10 -6.09 8.13
C PRO A 19 45.29 -5.63 6.68
N LEU A 20 45.06 -4.33 6.47
CA LEU A 20 45.14 -3.60 5.19
C LEU A 20 46.42 -3.83 4.38
N GLU A 21 47.47 -4.33 5.02
CA GLU A 21 48.81 -4.53 4.45
C GLU A 21 48.90 -5.67 3.42
N GLU A 22 47.87 -6.52 3.29
CA GLU A 22 47.83 -7.61 2.29
C GLU A 22 47.13 -7.25 0.97
N TYR A 23 46.40 -6.13 0.91
CA TYR A 23 45.74 -5.71 -0.33
C TYR A 23 46.70 -4.80 -1.10
N GLY A 24 47.00 -5.15 -2.36
CA GLY A 24 48.02 -4.52 -3.18
C GLY A 24 48.01 -2.98 -3.12
N GLU A 25 49.19 -2.36 -3.20
CA GLU A 25 49.32 -0.90 -3.29
C GLU A 25 48.72 -0.33 -4.58
N ASP A 26 48.25 -1.17 -5.50
CA ASP A 26 47.62 -0.75 -6.75
C ASP A 26 46.12 -0.41 -6.54
N PRO A 27 45.65 0.81 -6.88
CA PRO A 27 44.22 1.12 -6.88
C PRO A 27 43.38 0.22 -7.80
N ASP A 28 43.95 -0.29 -8.90
CA ASP A 28 43.23 -1.18 -9.82
C ASP A 28 42.98 -2.56 -9.18
N ASP A 29 43.93 -3.08 -8.39
CA ASP A 29 43.74 -4.34 -7.64
C ASP A 29 42.59 -4.20 -6.62
N CYS A 30 42.52 -3.06 -5.92
CA CYS A 30 41.45 -2.77 -4.98
C CYS A 30 40.08 -2.72 -5.68
N TYR A 31 40.02 -2.12 -6.86
CA TYR A 31 38.80 -2.04 -7.66
C TYR A 31 38.35 -3.42 -8.15
N VAL A 32 39.26 -4.20 -8.74
CA VAL A 32 38.94 -5.56 -9.24
C VAL A 32 38.41 -6.43 -8.11
N LEU A 33 39.04 -6.38 -6.93
CA LEU A 33 38.56 -7.14 -5.77
C LEU A 33 37.20 -6.64 -5.28
N ALA A 34 36.95 -5.32 -5.29
CA ALA A 34 35.66 -4.76 -4.93
C ALA A 34 34.55 -5.25 -5.88
N CYS A 35 34.81 -5.28 -7.19
CA CYS A 35 33.87 -5.82 -8.18
C CYS A 35 33.61 -7.31 -7.98
N GLN A 36 34.65 -8.12 -7.77
CA GLN A 36 34.49 -9.55 -7.50
C GLN A 36 33.64 -9.81 -6.26
N LEU A 37 33.92 -9.06 -5.18
CA LEU A 37 33.17 -9.18 -3.94
C LEU A 37 31.71 -8.71 -4.11
N LEU A 38 31.47 -7.66 -4.91
CA LEU A 38 30.11 -7.24 -5.27
C LEU A 38 29.36 -8.32 -6.04
N ASP A 39 30.00 -8.98 -7.01
CA ASP A 39 29.40 -10.07 -7.78
C ASP A 39 29.03 -11.25 -6.88
N GLU A 40 29.91 -11.61 -5.94
CA GLU A 40 29.65 -12.64 -4.92
C GLU A 40 28.48 -12.27 -4.00
N ILE A 41 28.45 -11.03 -3.52
CA ILE A 41 27.38 -10.51 -2.66
C ILE A 41 26.05 -10.49 -3.43
N GLN A 42 26.08 -10.08 -4.70
CA GLN A 42 24.90 -10.04 -5.56
C GLN A 42 24.36 -11.45 -5.82
N ALA A 43 25.24 -12.43 -6.05
CA ALA A 43 24.87 -13.83 -6.17
C ALA A 43 24.22 -14.36 -4.87
N GLY A 44 24.68 -13.88 -3.72
CA GLY A 44 24.09 -14.16 -2.39
C GLY A 44 22.94 -13.24 -1.98
N GLY A 45 22.30 -12.51 -2.91
CA GLY A 45 21.12 -11.71 -2.61
C GLY A 45 21.33 -10.52 -1.67
N PHE A 46 22.57 -10.02 -1.53
CA PHE A 46 22.95 -8.91 -0.66
C PHE A 46 22.80 -9.15 0.86
N GLU A 47 22.82 -10.41 1.31
CA GLU A 47 22.71 -10.74 2.73
C GLU A 47 23.99 -10.43 3.52
N ASN A 48 25.16 -10.51 2.86
CA ASN A 48 26.46 -10.29 3.47
C ASN A 48 26.80 -8.79 3.66
N LYS A 49 26.28 -8.21 4.75
CA LYS A 49 26.56 -6.81 5.12
C LYS A 49 28.04 -6.51 5.35
N ALA A 50 28.79 -7.47 5.91
CA ALA A 50 30.22 -7.31 6.13
C ALA A 50 30.98 -7.18 4.80
N GLY A 51 30.56 -7.96 3.79
CA GLY A 51 31.05 -7.85 2.43
C GLY A 51 30.81 -6.45 1.84
N LEU A 52 29.62 -5.88 1.98
CA LEU A 52 29.32 -4.53 1.45
C LEU A 52 30.21 -3.43 2.08
N LEU A 53 30.50 -3.54 3.38
CA LEU A 53 31.43 -2.62 4.05
C LEU A 53 32.86 -2.78 3.53
N GLU A 54 33.27 -4.01 3.22
CA GLU A 54 34.59 -4.28 2.66
C GLU A 54 34.71 -3.76 1.23
N VAL A 55 33.69 -3.93 0.38
CA VAL A 55 33.61 -3.30 -0.94
C VAL A 55 33.76 -1.79 -0.80
N HIS A 56 33.01 -1.16 0.10
CA HIS A 56 33.09 0.28 0.34
C HIS A 56 34.51 0.71 0.72
N ARG A 57 35.17 -0.05 1.62
CA ARG A 57 36.55 0.21 2.05
C ARG A 57 37.54 0.10 0.89
N LEU A 58 37.40 -0.92 0.04
CA LEU A 58 38.26 -1.12 -1.14
C LEU A 58 38.09 0.02 -2.16
N LEU A 59 36.85 0.39 -2.48
CA LEU A 59 36.56 1.50 -3.39
C LEU A 59 37.05 2.85 -2.83
N GLN A 60 36.89 3.09 -1.52
CA GLN A 60 37.45 4.29 -0.89
C GLN A 60 38.99 4.33 -0.97
N THR A 61 39.65 3.17 -0.86
CA THR A 61 41.10 3.08 -0.97
C THR A 61 41.57 3.41 -2.40
N ALA A 62 40.86 2.89 -3.40
CA ALA A 62 41.11 3.21 -4.81
C ALA A 62 40.89 4.71 -5.10
N LEU A 63 39.77 5.27 -4.64
CA LEU A 63 39.43 6.70 -4.79
C LEU A 63 40.42 7.64 -4.09
N ARG A 64 41.02 7.25 -2.96
CA ARG A 64 42.06 8.08 -2.31
C ARG A 64 43.32 8.21 -3.17
N LYS A 65 43.64 7.18 -3.95
CA LYS A 65 44.82 7.17 -4.82
C LYS A 65 44.53 7.86 -6.16
N ILE A 66 43.32 7.68 -6.70
CA ILE A 66 42.87 8.30 -7.95
C ILE A 66 41.46 8.91 -7.78
N PRO A 67 41.34 10.17 -7.27
CA PRO A 67 40.07 10.76 -6.83
C PRO A 67 39.02 11.07 -7.91
N HIS A 68 39.36 10.92 -9.18
CA HIS A 68 38.53 11.29 -10.32
C HIS A 68 38.39 10.18 -11.35
N GLU A 69 38.77 8.95 -11.00
CA GLU A 69 38.58 7.82 -11.89
C GLU A 69 37.09 7.47 -11.97
N ALA A 70 36.48 7.69 -13.15
CA ALA A 70 35.04 7.51 -13.36
C ALA A 70 34.56 6.12 -12.95
N ARG A 71 35.30 5.05 -13.29
CA ARG A 71 34.96 3.67 -12.94
C ARG A 71 34.78 3.47 -11.43
N PHE A 72 35.67 4.06 -10.61
CA PHE A 72 35.61 3.94 -9.15
C PHE A 72 34.44 4.74 -8.57
N LEU A 73 34.18 5.93 -9.13
CA LEU A 73 33.07 6.79 -8.72
C LEU A 73 31.71 6.15 -9.08
N ILE A 74 31.59 5.49 -10.24
CA ILE A 74 30.38 4.76 -10.66
C ILE A 74 30.09 3.61 -9.70
N GLU A 75 31.08 2.76 -9.42
CA GLU A 75 30.87 1.62 -8.51
C GLU A 75 30.58 2.07 -7.08
N MET A 76 31.21 3.16 -6.62
CA MET A 76 30.87 3.76 -5.34
C MET A 76 29.42 4.27 -5.33
N ALA A 77 28.97 4.92 -6.40
CA ALA A 77 27.59 5.39 -6.51
C ALA A 77 26.58 4.22 -6.52
N ARG A 78 26.87 3.14 -7.26
CA ARG A 78 26.07 1.90 -7.26
C ARG A 78 25.96 1.32 -5.86
N LEU A 79 27.09 1.17 -5.17
CA LEU A 79 27.12 0.65 -3.80
C LEU A 79 26.33 1.54 -2.84
N LEU A 80 26.51 2.86 -2.89
CA LEU A 80 25.77 3.79 -2.02
C LEU A 80 24.27 3.75 -2.29
N TYR A 81 23.87 3.64 -3.56
CA TYR A 81 22.48 3.45 -3.93
C TYR A 81 21.90 2.13 -3.40
N LEU A 82 22.65 1.03 -3.51
CA LEU A 82 22.29 -0.27 -2.92
C LEU A 82 22.15 -0.18 -1.39
N LEU A 83 23.00 0.60 -0.73
CA LEU A 83 22.92 0.90 0.70
C LEU A 83 21.79 1.90 1.05
N GLY A 84 21.02 2.37 0.07
CA GLY A 84 19.91 3.30 0.27
C GLY A 84 20.32 4.77 0.44
N ASP A 85 21.60 5.10 0.32
CA ASP A 85 22.12 6.48 0.31
C ASP A 85 22.11 7.05 -1.12
N SER A 86 20.91 7.25 -1.64
CA SER A 86 20.70 7.82 -2.97
C SER A 86 21.26 9.25 -3.10
N GLY A 87 21.34 10.00 -1.99
CA GLY A 87 21.88 11.35 -1.95
C GLY A 87 23.38 11.36 -2.25
N SER A 88 24.15 10.58 -1.49
CA SER A 88 25.59 10.45 -1.73
C SER A 88 25.89 9.81 -3.08
N ALA A 89 25.10 8.81 -3.51
CA ALA A 89 25.24 8.21 -4.84
C ALA A 89 25.16 9.25 -5.96
N LYS A 90 24.15 10.13 -5.92
CA LYS A 90 24.00 11.24 -6.88
C LYS A 90 25.19 12.22 -6.84
N VAL A 91 25.78 12.47 -5.66
CA VAL A 91 26.96 13.34 -5.54
C VAL A 91 28.15 12.75 -6.30
N TYR A 92 28.41 11.45 -6.16
CA TYR A 92 29.50 10.78 -6.90
C TYR A 92 29.27 10.79 -8.41
N LEU A 93 28.04 10.51 -8.87
CA LEU A 93 27.71 10.56 -10.31
C LEU A 93 27.83 11.97 -10.88
N LYS A 94 27.44 13.00 -10.11
CA LYS A 94 27.58 14.39 -10.53
C LYS A 94 29.05 14.79 -10.70
N GLN A 95 29.96 14.29 -9.86
CA GLN A 95 31.40 14.55 -10.03
C GLN A 95 31.92 14.03 -11.38
N ILE A 96 31.40 12.91 -11.87
CA ILE A 96 31.74 12.37 -13.19
C ILE A 96 31.17 13.30 -14.27
N LEU A 97 29.88 13.64 -14.17
CA LEU A 97 29.18 14.46 -15.17
C LEU A 97 29.69 15.91 -15.24
N ASP A 98 30.24 16.45 -14.15
CA ASP A 98 30.90 17.77 -14.14
C ASP A 98 32.22 17.76 -14.95
N GLN A 99 32.88 16.59 -15.08
CA GLN A 99 34.11 16.41 -15.86
C GLN A 99 33.86 15.94 -17.29
N ASP A 100 32.94 14.99 -17.44
CA ASP A 100 32.49 14.44 -18.71
C ASP A 100 30.94 14.44 -18.76
N PRO A 101 30.34 15.53 -19.25
CA PRO A 101 28.89 15.65 -19.34
C PRO A 101 28.23 14.60 -20.23
N GLU A 102 28.97 13.97 -21.15
CA GLU A 102 28.45 12.96 -22.09
C GLU A 102 28.70 11.51 -21.61
N HIS A 103 29.16 11.32 -20.37
CA HIS A 103 29.41 9.99 -19.81
C HIS A 103 28.11 9.18 -19.68
N ALA A 104 27.80 8.36 -20.69
CA ALA A 104 26.52 7.67 -20.85
C ALA A 104 26.06 6.89 -19.60
N GLU A 105 26.92 6.06 -19.02
CA GLU A 105 26.58 5.24 -17.85
C GLU A 105 26.25 6.06 -16.59
N ALA A 106 26.94 7.20 -16.41
CA ALA A 106 26.70 8.08 -15.27
C ALA A 106 25.38 8.85 -15.45
N GLN A 107 25.06 9.26 -16.69
CA GLN A 107 23.78 9.89 -17.01
C GLN A 107 22.61 8.92 -16.77
N GLU A 108 22.71 7.69 -17.29
CA GLU A 108 21.67 6.68 -17.15
C GLU A 108 21.43 6.36 -15.66
N LEU A 109 22.49 6.10 -14.90
CA LEU A 109 22.36 5.79 -13.48
C LEU A 109 21.84 6.99 -12.68
N PHE A 110 22.29 8.21 -12.98
CA PHE A 110 21.81 9.41 -12.30
C PHE A 110 20.31 9.62 -12.54
N GLN A 111 19.87 9.56 -13.79
CA GLN A 111 18.46 9.69 -14.17
C GLN A 111 17.61 8.58 -13.56
N TYR A 112 18.11 7.35 -13.53
CA TYR A 112 17.43 6.23 -12.88
C TYR A 112 17.23 6.49 -11.38
N ILE A 113 18.28 6.88 -10.66
CA ILE A 113 18.18 7.19 -9.23
C ILE A 113 17.26 8.40 -9.01
N GLU A 114 17.34 9.42 -9.87
CA GLU A 114 16.48 10.60 -9.79
C GLU A 114 15.01 10.23 -9.93
N TYR A 115 14.68 9.48 -10.97
CA TYR A 115 13.34 8.94 -11.21
C TYR A 115 12.84 8.11 -10.02
N GLU A 116 13.60 7.14 -9.54
CA GLU A 116 13.20 6.29 -8.40
C GLU A 116 12.99 7.11 -7.11
N THR A 117 13.79 8.15 -6.89
CA THR A 117 13.60 9.05 -5.74
C THR A 117 12.44 10.01 -5.89
N SER A 118 12.01 10.33 -7.12
CA SER A 118 10.87 11.21 -7.37
C SER A 118 9.52 10.49 -7.32
N LEU A 119 9.51 9.16 -7.39
CA LEU A 119 8.28 8.37 -7.31
C LEU A 119 7.55 8.62 -5.99
N SER A 120 6.22 8.71 -6.05
CA SER A 120 5.35 8.68 -4.86
C SER A 120 5.46 7.33 -4.15
N GLU A 121 4.92 7.24 -2.93
CA GLU A 121 4.87 5.95 -2.24
C GLU A 121 4.01 4.93 -2.98
N ASP A 122 2.87 5.34 -3.53
CA ASP A 122 2.00 4.49 -4.35
C ASP A 122 2.67 4.01 -5.64
N GLU A 123 3.41 4.88 -6.33
CA GLU A 123 4.13 4.50 -7.55
C GLU A 123 5.27 3.50 -7.24
N ARG A 124 5.99 3.71 -6.14
CA ARG A 124 7.02 2.76 -5.68
C ARG A 124 6.39 1.42 -5.33
N TRP A 125 5.28 1.45 -4.61
CA TRP A 125 4.52 0.27 -4.22
C TRP A 125 4.06 -0.52 -5.46
N ALA A 126 3.45 0.14 -6.45
CA ALA A 126 2.98 -0.49 -7.67
C ALA A 126 4.12 -1.14 -8.48
N ARG A 127 5.30 -0.51 -8.53
CA ARG A 127 6.48 -1.10 -9.20
C ARG A 127 7.07 -2.27 -8.43
N ASP A 128 7.06 -2.24 -7.11
CA ASP A 128 7.49 -3.38 -6.30
C ASP A 128 6.54 -4.57 -6.48
N LEU A 129 5.23 -4.32 -6.57
CA LEU A 129 4.21 -5.30 -6.93
C LEU A 129 4.52 -5.93 -8.30
N GLU A 130 4.75 -5.10 -9.33
CA GLU A 130 5.08 -5.56 -10.69
C GLU A 130 6.40 -6.34 -10.74
N ARG A 131 7.44 -5.88 -10.01
CA ARG A 131 8.72 -6.59 -9.92
C ARG A 131 8.58 -7.95 -9.27
N PHE A 132 7.74 -8.04 -8.23
CA PHE A 132 7.49 -9.28 -7.54
C PHE A 132 6.71 -10.28 -8.42
N SER A 133 5.82 -9.81 -9.31
CA SER A 133 5.04 -10.69 -10.19
C SER A 133 5.87 -11.18 -11.37
N ALA A 134 6.88 -10.41 -11.77
CA ALA A 134 7.85 -10.80 -12.78
C ALA A 134 8.93 -11.78 -12.27
N LEU A 135 8.85 -12.25 -11.02
CA LEU A 135 9.84 -13.18 -10.49
C LEU A 135 9.82 -14.51 -11.23
N ARG A 136 11.02 -15.00 -11.54
CA ARG A 136 11.19 -16.32 -12.16
C ARG A 136 11.12 -17.39 -11.08
N PHE A 137 10.48 -18.51 -11.40
CA PHE A 137 10.46 -19.66 -10.51
C PHE A 137 11.87 -20.22 -10.29
N PRO A 138 12.21 -20.55 -9.04
CA PRO A 138 13.50 -21.12 -8.68
C PRO A 138 13.69 -22.50 -9.31
N LYS A 139 14.94 -22.84 -9.65
CA LYS A 139 15.31 -24.13 -10.26
C LYS A 139 16.29 -24.94 -9.42
N SER A 140 16.83 -24.36 -8.35
CA SER A 140 17.83 -24.97 -7.49
C SER A 140 17.52 -24.64 -6.02
N GLN A 141 17.99 -25.46 -5.09
CA GLN A 141 17.72 -25.24 -3.66
C GLN A 141 18.12 -23.84 -3.18
N THR A 142 19.30 -23.38 -3.58
CA THR A 142 19.78 -22.03 -3.23
C THR A 142 18.89 -20.92 -3.80
N GLU A 143 18.33 -21.11 -4.99
CA GLU A 143 17.34 -20.18 -5.55
C GLU A 143 16.02 -20.21 -4.77
N TYR A 144 15.59 -21.39 -4.29
CA TYR A 144 14.41 -21.52 -3.46
C TYR A 144 14.58 -20.83 -2.09
N ASP A 145 15.73 -21.02 -1.43
CA ASP A 145 16.03 -20.35 -0.16
C ASP A 145 15.95 -18.82 -0.33
N ALA A 146 16.58 -18.29 -1.39
CA ALA A 146 16.54 -16.87 -1.72
C ALA A 146 15.14 -16.38 -2.14
N PHE A 147 14.34 -17.25 -2.76
CA PHE A 147 12.95 -16.95 -3.10
C PHE A 147 12.08 -16.87 -1.84
N TYR A 148 12.21 -17.81 -0.90
CA TYR A 148 11.50 -17.80 0.39
C TYR A 148 11.73 -16.50 1.15
N GLU A 149 12.99 -16.10 1.34
CA GLU A 149 13.35 -14.86 2.03
C GLU A 149 12.78 -13.61 1.33
N ARG A 150 12.70 -13.65 0.00
CA ARG A 150 12.11 -12.57 -0.78
C ARG A 150 10.60 -12.50 -0.59
N VAL A 151 9.89 -13.62 -0.63
CA VAL A 151 8.44 -13.69 -0.40
C VAL A 151 8.10 -13.23 1.02
N LEU A 152 8.86 -13.68 2.03
CA LEU A 152 8.68 -13.28 3.42
C LEU A 152 8.86 -11.77 3.60
N ARG A 153 9.95 -11.21 3.06
CA ARG A 153 10.22 -9.76 3.11
C ARG A 153 9.15 -8.96 2.41
N PHE A 154 8.78 -9.37 1.19
CA PHE A 154 7.73 -8.73 0.42
C PHE A 154 6.43 -8.73 1.24
N THR A 155 6.02 -9.86 1.79
CA THR A 155 4.83 -9.96 2.66
C THR A 155 4.87 -8.96 3.81
N GLN A 156 5.99 -8.88 4.55
CA GLN A 156 6.15 -7.96 5.67
C GLN A 156 6.08 -6.48 5.24
N GLU A 157 6.74 -6.13 4.13
CA GLU A 157 6.75 -4.76 3.59
C GLU A 157 5.35 -4.33 3.14
N GLN A 158 4.63 -5.22 2.44
CA GLN A 158 3.29 -4.97 1.91
C GLN A 158 2.23 -4.88 3.01
N VAL A 159 2.24 -5.83 3.96
CA VAL A 159 1.33 -5.81 5.12
C VAL A 159 1.53 -4.51 5.91
N ARG A 160 2.78 -4.11 6.15
CA ARG A 160 3.06 -2.85 6.86
C ARG A 160 2.57 -1.64 6.08
N TYR A 161 2.83 -1.56 4.77
CA TYR A 161 2.39 -0.45 3.93
C TYR A 161 0.87 -0.26 4.00
N LEU A 162 0.12 -1.33 3.76
CA LEU A 162 -1.35 -1.27 3.70
C LEU A 162 -1.98 -0.96 5.07
N LEU A 163 -1.38 -1.44 6.17
CA LEU A 163 -1.84 -1.11 7.53
C LEU A 163 -1.48 0.31 7.99
N GLN A 164 -0.52 0.96 7.33
CA GLN A 164 -0.15 2.35 7.61
C GLN A 164 -0.98 3.37 6.81
N SER A 165 -1.86 2.89 5.93
CA SER A 165 -2.80 3.75 5.23
C SER A 165 -3.67 4.55 6.21
N GLU A 166 -3.82 5.84 5.95
CA GLU A 166 -4.66 6.75 6.74
C GLU A 166 -6.16 6.61 6.39
N ILE A 167 -6.52 5.70 5.48
CA ILE A 167 -7.90 5.46 5.05
C ILE A 167 -8.71 4.91 6.22
N ASN A 168 -9.81 5.58 6.53
CA ASN A 168 -10.75 5.11 7.53
C ASN A 168 -11.43 3.83 7.02
N HIS A 169 -11.39 2.75 7.80
CA HIS A 169 -11.97 1.45 7.47
C HIS A 169 -13.32 1.19 8.17
N THR A 170 -13.90 2.21 8.83
CA THR A 170 -15.25 2.12 9.41
C THR A 170 -16.34 2.41 8.36
N LEU A 171 -17.58 2.09 8.70
CA LEU A 171 -18.75 2.47 7.90
C LEU A 171 -18.77 3.98 7.67
N THR A 172 -19.19 4.40 6.48
CA THR A 172 -19.27 5.81 6.07
C THR A 172 -20.37 6.02 5.03
N LEU A 173 -20.98 7.21 5.04
CA LEU A 173 -21.83 7.73 3.96
C LEU A 173 -21.07 8.67 3.02
N ASP A 174 -19.82 9.02 3.34
CA ASP A 174 -18.96 9.83 2.48
C ASP A 174 -18.49 9.02 1.27
N GLU A 175 -18.93 9.42 0.08
CA GLU A 175 -18.62 8.78 -1.19
C GLU A 175 -17.11 8.75 -1.46
N GLU A 176 -16.38 9.83 -1.15
CA GLU A 176 -14.93 9.89 -1.37
C GLU A 176 -14.21 8.85 -0.51
N ASN A 177 -14.54 8.77 0.78
CA ASN A 177 -13.96 7.77 1.67
C ASN A 177 -14.38 6.33 1.28
N SER A 178 -15.60 6.13 0.79
CA SER A 178 -16.04 4.82 0.27
C SER A 178 -15.25 4.39 -0.98
N GLU A 179 -14.97 5.33 -1.89
CA GLU A 179 -14.10 5.08 -3.05
C GLU A 179 -12.68 4.73 -2.62
N LEU A 180 -12.11 5.45 -1.65
CA LEU A 180 -10.79 5.15 -1.09
C LEU A 180 -10.76 3.77 -0.41
N GLN A 181 -11.79 3.39 0.33
CA GLN A 181 -11.93 2.04 0.89
C GLN A 181 -11.94 0.97 -0.21
N SER A 182 -12.62 1.23 -1.32
CA SER A 182 -12.70 0.32 -2.46
C SER A 182 -11.34 0.13 -3.12
N ILE A 183 -10.61 1.23 -3.36
CA ILE A 183 -9.24 1.20 -3.89
C ILE A 183 -8.33 0.38 -2.98
N LEU A 184 -8.36 0.66 -1.66
CA LEU A 184 -7.55 -0.08 -0.70
C LEU A 184 -7.92 -1.56 -0.68
N TYR A 185 -9.21 -1.90 -0.73
CA TYR A 185 -9.67 -3.28 -0.78
C TYR A 185 -9.12 -4.02 -2.01
N GLN A 186 -9.17 -3.40 -3.19
CA GLN A 186 -8.59 -3.99 -4.41
C GLN A 186 -7.07 -4.17 -4.31
N GLN A 187 -6.35 -3.22 -3.70
CA GLN A 187 -4.93 -3.36 -3.44
C GLN A 187 -4.63 -4.54 -2.50
N THR A 188 -5.42 -4.71 -1.43
CA THR A 188 -5.26 -5.85 -0.51
C THR A 188 -5.49 -7.19 -1.23
N LEU A 189 -6.48 -7.27 -2.11
CA LEU A 189 -6.77 -8.45 -2.93
C LEU A 189 -5.59 -8.79 -3.86
N ALA A 190 -5.05 -7.79 -4.56
CA ALA A 190 -3.94 -7.98 -5.49
C ALA A 190 -2.68 -8.51 -4.77
N VAL A 191 -2.33 -7.89 -3.63
CA VAL A 191 -1.19 -8.33 -2.82
C VAL A 191 -1.39 -9.74 -2.29
N LYS A 192 -2.58 -10.04 -1.76
CA LYS A 192 -2.89 -11.38 -1.24
C LYS A 192 -2.75 -12.44 -2.33
N ALA A 193 -3.35 -12.24 -3.49
CA ALA A 193 -3.30 -13.19 -4.60
C ALA A 193 -1.87 -13.47 -5.05
N GLN A 194 -1.02 -12.45 -5.09
CA GLN A 194 0.37 -12.58 -5.51
C GLN A 194 1.25 -13.31 -4.48
N ILE A 195 1.00 -13.07 -3.18
CA ILE A 195 1.67 -13.84 -2.14
C ILE A 195 1.21 -15.29 -2.20
N GLU A 196 -0.10 -15.56 -2.36
CA GLU A 196 -0.64 -16.92 -2.50
C GLU A 196 -0.03 -17.67 -3.69
N GLU A 197 0.08 -17.05 -4.87
CA GLU A 197 0.77 -17.65 -6.02
C GLU A 197 2.24 -18.01 -5.70
N SER A 198 2.94 -17.15 -4.95
CA SER A 198 4.32 -17.40 -4.54
C SER A 198 4.41 -18.51 -3.48
N LEU A 199 3.42 -18.62 -2.59
CA LEU A 199 3.34 -19.67 -1.59
C LEU A 199 3.09 -21.03 -2.24
N ASP A 200 2.24 -21.11 -3.26
CA ASP A 200 2.00 -22.36 -4.00
C ASP A 200 3.30 -22.94 -4.60
N VAL A 201 4.21 -22.07 -5.04
CA VAL A 201 5.54 -22.47 -5.53
C VAL A 201 6.45 -22.97 -4.39
N LEU A 202 6.40 -22.30 -3.24
CA LEU A 202 7.23 -22.64 -2.07
C LEU A 202 6.77 -23.92 -1.36
N GLU A 203 5.47 -24.22 -1.36
CA GLU A 203 4.90 -25.38 -0.66
C GLU A 203 5.42 -26.74 -1.15
N ALA A 204 6.00 -26.79 -2.36
CA ALA A 204 6.68 -27.97 -2.85
C ALA A 204 7.94 -28.32 -2.04
N GLU A 205 8.62 -27.33 -1.47
CA GLU A 205 9.96 -27.48 -0.87
C GLU A 205 10.05 -26.96 0.59
N PHE A 206 9.13 -26.09 1.05
CA PHE A 206 9.18 -25.40 2.35
C PHE A 206 7.85 -25.44 3.10
N GLU A 207 7.93 -25.34 4.43
CA GLU A 207 6.78 -25.02 5.27
C GLU A 207 6.46 -23.51 5.20
N THR A 208 5.29 -23.15 4.67
CA THR A 208 4.89 -21.76 4.45
C THR A 208 4.11 -21.13 5.62
N SER A 209 4.05 -21.82 6.76
CA SER A 209 3.20 -21.43 7.90
C SER A 209 3.55 -20.06 8.49
N GLU A 210 4.83 -19.69 8.49
CA GLU A 210 5.30 -18.38 8.96
C GLU A 210 4.78 -17.25 8.07
N ILE A 211 4.94 -17.36 6.75
CA ILE A 211 4.47 -16.34 5.80
C ILE A 211 2.94 -16.21 5.89
N ARG A 212 2.21 -17.33 5.96
CA ARG A 212 0.74 -17.32 6.15
C ARG A 212 0.34 -16.63 7.46
N LEU A 213 1.11 -16.81 8.54
CA LEU A 213 0.86 -16.10 9.80
C LEU A 213 1.07 -14.59 9.64
N GLN A 214 2.08 -14.15 8.88
CA GLN A 214 2.33 -12.73 8.59
C GLN A 214 1.23 -12.10 7.72
N MET A 215 0.48 -12.89 6.93
CA MET A 215 -0.64 -12.39 6.13
C MET A 215 -1.92 -12.12 6.93
N ARG A 216 -2.10 -12.70 8.13
CA ARG A 216 -3.35 -12.55 8.91
C ARG A 216 -3.82 -11.10 9.12
N PRO A 217 -2.95 -10.13 9.42
CA PRO A 217 -3.38 -8.74 9.53
C PRO A 217 -3.97 -8.18 8.23
N LEU A 218 -3.44 -8.58 7.07
CA LEU A 218 -3.98 -8.18 5.77
C LEU A 218 -5.36 -8.79 5.54
N GLU A 219 -5.56 -10.06 5.90
CA GLU A 219 -6.86 -10.73 5.80
C GLU A 219 -7.92 -10.08 6.70
N GLN A 220 -7.53 -9.68 7.91
CA GLN A 220 -8.41 -8.94 8.82
C GLN A 220 -8.78 -7.56 8.28
N LEU A 221 -7.81 -6.84 7.69
CA LEU A 221 -8.08 -5.57 7.03
C LEU A 221 -9.04 -5.75 5.85
N GLN A 222 -8.79 -6.77 5.02
CA GLN A 222 -9.64 -7.13 3.89
C GLN A 222 -11.08 -7.43 4.33
N GLU A 223 -11.28 -8.20 5.39
CA GLU A 223 -12.62 -8.51 5.92
C GLU A 223 -13.34 -7.25 6.42
N ARG A 224 -12.64 -6.35 7.11
CA ARG A 224 -13.21 -5.07 7.57
C ARG A 224 -13.62 -4.18 6.40
N LEU A 225 -12.75 -4.04 5.40
CA LEU A 225 -13.04 -3.25 4.21
C LEU A 225 -14.20 -3.84 3.41
N PHE A 226 -14.25 -5.16 3.24
CA PHE A 226 -15.36 -5.84 2.58
C PHE A 226 -16.69 -5.55 3.28
N LYS A 227 -16.73 -5.72 4.61
CA LYS A 227 -17.92 -5.39 5.42
C LYS A 227 -18.28 -3.92 5.28
N ALA A 228 -17.30 -3.02 5.38
CA ALA A 228 -17.55 -1.60 5.25
C ALA A 228 -18.17 -1.23 3.90
N LEU A 229 -17.56 -1.68 2.80
CA LEU A 229 -18.07 -1.42 1.46
C LEU A 229 -19.46 -2.01 1.22
N HIS A 230 -19.72 -3.22 1.73
CA HIS A 230 -21.03 -3.86 1.63
C HIS A 230 -22.11 -3.02 2.32
N TYR A 231 -21.88 -2.64 3.57
CA TYR A 231 -22.87 -1.88 4.35
C TYR A 231 -22.94 -0.41 3.96
N ASN A 232 -21.86 0.23 3.49
CA ASN A 232 -21.94 1.59 2.94
C ASN A 232 -22.95 1.66 1.79
N GLY A 233 -22.95 0.65 0.89
CA GLY A 233 -23.92 0.57 -0.19
C GLY A 233 -25.36 0.43 0.31
N ALA A 234 -25.56 -0.39 1.35
CA ALA A 234 -26.88 -0.56 1.97
C ALA A 234 -27.36 0.72 2.67
N PHE A 235 -26.47 1.40 3.40
CA PHE A 235 -26.74 2.70 3.99
C PHE A 235 -27.07 3.74 2.90
N GLN A 236 -26.35 3.78 1.78
CA GLN A 236 -26.68 4.72 0.69
C GLN A 236 -28.12 4.51 0.18
N ILE A 237 -28.54 3.25 -0.02
CA ILE A 237 -29.91 2.92 -0.46
C ILE A 237 -30.93 3.42 0.56
N LEU A 238 -30.68 3.22 1.86
CA LEU A 238 -31.56 3.69 2.92
C LEU A 238 -31.61 5.22 3.04
N GLN A 239 -30.49 5.89 2.80
CA GLN A 239 -30.42 7.35 2.78
C GLN A 239 -31.27 7.89 1.62
N ASP A 240 -31.08 7.34 0.42
CA ASP A 240 -31.85 7.71 -0.77
C ASP A 240 -33.35 7.44 -0.55
N GLY A 241 -33.69 6.33 0.13
CA GLY A 241 -35.05 5.99 0.54
C GLY A 241 -35.65 7.02 1.51
N CYS A 242 -34.90 7.42 2.54
CA CYS A 242 -35.30 8.48 3.46
C CYS A 242 -35.58 9.79 2.71
N GLU A 243 -34.68 10.18 1.81
CA GLU A 243 -34.80 11.43 1.04
C GLU A 243 -36.01 11.41 0.10
N ALA A 244 -36.26 10.28 -0.58
CA ALA A 244 -37.40 10.10 -1.46
C ALA A 244 -38.74 10.21 -0.69
N LEU A 245 -38.87 9.51 0.44
CA LEU A 245 -40.08 9.58 1.27
C LEU A 245 -40.27 10.97 1.90
N GLN A 246 -39.18 11.66 2.26
CA GLN A 246 -39.25 13.05 2.70
C GLN A 246 -39.76 13.98 1.60
N GLU A 247 -39.28 13.81 0.36
CA GLU A 247 -39.76 14.58 -0.77
C GLU A 247 -41.24 14.31 -1.04
N GLU A 248 -41.66 13.04 -1.02
CA GLU A 248 -43.05 12.62 -1.18
C GLU A 248 -43.95 13.24 -0.12
N ALA A 249 -43.58 13.15 1.16
CA ALA A 249 -44.32 13.77 2.26
C ALA A 249 -44.46 15.30 2.09
N LEU A 250 -43.40 15.98 1.66
CA LEU A 250 -43.44 17.42 1.35
C LEU A 250 -44.33 17.74 0.14
N GLN A 251 -44.35 16.88 -0.88
CA GLN A 251 -45.23 17.04 -2.03
C GLN A 251 -46.70 16.85 -1.63
N LEU A 252 -47.00 15.86 -0.79
CA LEU A 252 -48.34 15.62 -0.24
C LEU A 252 -48.84 16.81 0.59
N LEU A 253 -47.99 17.38 1.47
CA LEU A 253 -48.32 18.61 2.20
C LEU A 253 -48.72 19.77 1.27
N LYS A 254 -48.03 19.92 0.13
CA LYS A 254 -48.33 21.00 -0.84
C LYS A 254 -49.63 20.76 -1.61
N GLN A 255 -49.95 19.49 -1.89
CA GLN A 255 -51.09 19.10 -2.71
C GLN A 255 -52.34 18.76 -1.89
N MET A 256 -52.24 18.76 -0.56
CA MET A 256 -53.28 18.28 0.35
C MET A 256 -54.68 18.86 0.08
N ASN A 257 -54.79 20.15 -0.25
CA ASN A 257 -56.08 20.79 -0.53
C ASN A 257 -56.70 20.42 -1.90
N GLN A 258 -55.96 19.70 -2.74
CA GLN A 258 -56.37 19.33 -4.10
C GLN A 258 -56.81 17.88 -4.20
N LEU A 259 -56.43 17.04 -3.24
CA LEU A 259 -56.73 15.62 -3.19
C LEU A 259 -58.09 15.38 -2.51
N SER A 260 -58.83 14.38 -3.00
CA SER A 260 -60.01 13.88 -2.29
C SER A 260 -59.62 13.23 -0.95
N GLU A 261 -60.59 13.06 -0.05
CA GLU A 261 -60.36 12.39 1.24
C GLU A 261 -59.85 10.94 1.06
N GLU A 262 -60.46 10.18 0.13
CA GLU A 262 -60.05 8.81 -0.17
C GLU A 262 -58.61 8.74 -0.73
N GLU A 263 -58.24 9.65 -1.65
CA GLU A 263 -56.88 9.72 -2.20
C GLU A 263 -55.85 10.11 -1.14
N ARG A 264 -56.21 11.03 -0.26
CA ARG A 264 -55.40 11.45 0.89
C ARG A 264 -55.10 10.28 1.80
N GLU A 265 -56.13 9.58 2.27
CA GLU A 265 -55.99 8.43 3.16
C GLU A 265 -55.17 7.31 2.50
N ALA A 266 -55.43 7.00 1.23
CA ALA A 266 -54.70 5.96 0.51
C ALA A 266 -53.20 6.28 0.39
N THR A 267 -52.84 7.53 0.09
CA THR A 267 -51.43 7.90 -0.10
C THR A 267 -50.70 8.02 1.22
N LEU A 268 -51.37 8.50 2.27
CA LEU A 268 -50.80 8.52 3.62
C LEU A 268 -50.54 7.09 4.14
N ASN A 269 -51.47 6.16 3.91
CA ASN A 269 -51.27 4.75 4.29
C ASN A 269 -50.08 4.12 3.56
N GLN A 270 -49.93 4.36 2.26
CA GLN A 270 -48.78 3.86 1.50
C GLN A 270 -47.47 4.43 2.06
N LEU A 271 -47.42 5.75 2.32
CA LEU A 271 -46.24 6.40 2.88
C LEU A 271 -45.84 5.81 4.24
N MET A 272 -46.82 5.48 5.09
CA MET A 272 -46.56 4.82 6.37
C MET A 272 -46.05 3.38 6.19
N GLU A 273 -46.63 2.60 5.27
CA GLU A 273 -46.14 1.26 4.95
C GLU A 273 -44.69 1.28 4.44
N ASP A 274 -44.35 2.27 3.61
CA ASP A 274 -42.98 2.45 3.11
C ASP A 274 -42.00 2.89 4.23
N CYS A 275 -42.47 3.70 5.19
CA CYS A 275 -41.68 4.07 6.38
C CYS A 275 -41.44 2.88 7.32
N ASP A 276 -42.40 1.97 7.45
CA ASP A 276 -42.28 0.75 8.24
C ASP A 276 -41.28 -0.22 7.58
N ALA A 277 -41.37 -0.41 6.26
CA ALA A 277 -40.40 -1.22 5.52
C ALA A 277 -38.96 -0.68 5.67
N LEU A 278 -38.80 0.65 5.61
CA LEU A 278 -37.51 1.29 5.84
C LEU A 278 -37.01 1.11 7.28
N ALA A 279 -37.92 1.06 8.26
CA ALA A 279 -37.60 0.80 9.66
C ALA A 279 -37.08 -0.63 9.85
N ASP A 280 -37.75 -1.62 9.24
CA ASP A 280 -37.34 -3.01 9.28
C ASP A 280 -35.92 -3.20 8.68
N ASP A 281 -35.66 -2.58 7.53
CA ASP A 281 -34.32 -2.62 6.91
C ASP A 281 -33.24 -1.94 7.77
N LEU A 282 -33.58 -0.83 8.45
CA LEU A 282 -32.69 -0.14 9.38
C LEU A 282 -32.37 -1.01 10.60
N ASP A 283 -33.38 -1.63 11.20
CA ASP A 283 -33.23 -2.53 12.36
C ASP A 283 -32.35 -3.73 12.02
N ASP A 284 -32.53 -4.33 10.85
CA ASP A 284 -31.71 -5.44 10.35
C ASP A 284 -30.23 -5.02 10.21
N ILE A 285 -29.95 -3.86 9.60
CA ILE A 285 -28.59 -3.35 9.45
C ILE A 285 -27.97 -2.94 10.80
N GLU A 286 -28.74 -2.32 11.69
CA GLU A 286 -28.27 -1.96 13.03
C GLU A 286 -27.89 -3.22 13.83
N LEU A 287 -28.68 -4.29 13.73
CA LEU A 287 -28.39 -5.56 14.39
C LEU A 287 -27.06 -6.18 13.91
N GLU A 288 -26.78 -6.10 12.60
CA GLU A 288 -25.57 -6.68 12.02
C GLU A 288 -24.32 -5.82 12.26
N THR A 289 -24.47 -4.49 12.21
CA THR A 289 -23.34 -3.56 12.20
C THR A 289 -23.11 -2.81 13.51
N GLY A 290 -24.15 -2.67 14.34
CA GLY A 290 -24.16 -1.80 15.51
C GLY A 290 -24.02 -0.31 15.19
N SER A 291 -24.28 0.08 13.94
CA SER A 291 -24.09 1.44 13.43
C SER A 291 -25.42 2.18 13.32
N ASN A 292 -25.40 3.48 13.63
CA ASN A 292 -26.57 4.37 13.61
C ASN A 292 -26.42 5.53 12.61
N LEU A 293 -25.69 5.31 11.50
CA LEU A 293 -25.32 6.35 10.53
C LEU A 293 -26.50 7.13 9.96
N ILE A 294 -27.67 6.50 9.79
CA ILE A 294 -28.87 7.08 9.14
C ILE A 294 -29.97 7.42 10.13
N MET A 295 -29.77 7.14 11.42
CA MET A 295 -30.84 7.29 12.40
C MET A 295 -31.37 8.73 12.49
N GLN A 296 -30.51 9.73 12.28
CA GLN A 296 -30.93 11.13 12.31
C GLN A 296 -31.81 11.51 11.12
N GLU A 297 -31.50 10.99 9.93
CA GLU A 297 -32.25 11.19 8.69
C GLU A 297 -33.63 10.52 8.79
N TYR A 298 -33.67 9.30 9.32
CA TYR A 298 -34.90 8.59 9.59
C TYR A 298 -35.78 9.29 10.64
N GLU A 299 -35.19 9.77 11.74
CA GLU A 299 -35.92 10.58 12.74
C GLU A 299 -36.51 11.88 12.15
N ARG A 300 -35.85 12.48 11.16
CA ARG A 300 -36.39 13.66 10.46
C ARG A 300 -37.57 13.29 9.58
N LEU A 301 -37.49 12.16 8.86
CA LEU A 301 -38.60 11.62 8.08
C LEU A 301 -39.81 11.37 8.99
N LEU A 302 -39.64 10.68 10.12
CA LEU A 302 -40.74 10.41 11.06
C LEU A 302 -41.41 11.69 11.58
N LYS A 303 -40.64 12.74 11.90
CA LYS A 303 -41.21 14.03 12.33
C LYS A 303 -42.02 14.70 11.22
N LEU A 304 -41.58 14.59 9.98
CA LEU A 304 -42.27 15.14 8.83
C LEU A 304 -43.57 14.37 8.54
N VAL A 305 -43.54 13.04 8.58
CA VAL A 305 -44.73 12.19 8.43
C VAL A 305 -45.73 12.46 9.56
N GLN A 306 -45.27 12.57 10.81
CA GLN A 306 -46.14 12.93 11.94
C GLN A 306 -46.82 14.28 11.71
N HIS A 307 -46.08 15.29 11.24
CA HIS A 307 -46.66 16.58 10.91
C HIS A 307 -47.70 16.49 9.79
N LEU A 308 -47.44 15.69 8.75
CA LEU A 308 -48.39 15.42 7.67
C LEU A 308 -49.69 14.80 8.21
N VAL A 309 -49.61 13.81 9.10
CA VAL A 309 -50.77 13.20 9.76
C VAL A 309 -51.56 14.24 10.54
N ASP A 310 -50.89 15.02 11.39
CA ASP A 310 -51.55 16.04 12.22
C ASP A 310 -52.34 17.05 11.35
N VAL A 311 -51.76 17.46 10.21
CA VAL A 311 -52.42 18.38 9.28
C VAL A 311 -53.58 17.70 8.54
N PHE A 312 -53.49 16.41 8.21
CA PHE A 312 -54.59 15.67 7.59
C PHE A 312 -55.80 15.56 8.52
N ASP A 313 -55.57 15.30 9.80
CA ASP A 313 -56.60 15.20 10.83
C ASP A 313 -57.31 16.55 11.07
N GLU A 314 -56.62 17.68 10.92
CA GLU A 314 -57.22 19.03 11.06
C GLU A 314 -58.14 19.43 9.90
N VAL A 315 -58.00 18.80 8.73
CA VAL A 315 -58.76 19.14 7.51
C VAL A 315 -60.05 18.32 7.36
N GLN A 316 -60.23 17.26 8.16
CA GLN A 316 -61.47 16.47 8.24
C GLN A 316 -62.57 17.19 9.03
#